data_AF-A0A6L7TXK3-F1
#
_entry.id   AF-A0A6L7TXK3-F1
#
_cell.length_a   1.000
_cell.length_b   1.000
_cell.length_c   1.000
_cell.angle_alpha   90.00
_cell.angle_beta   90.00
_cell.angle_gamma   90.00
#
_symmetry.space_group_name_H-M   'P 1'
#
loop_
_entity.id
_entity.type
_entity.pdbx_description
1 polymer ?
#
loop_
_entity_poly.entity_id
_entity_poly.type
_entity_poly.pdbx_seq_one_letter_code
_entity_poly.pdbx_strand_id
1 'polypeptide(L)'
;MSSSRPKSGTPIDIPPGVALVPEDFREKLEVIKRLTGLPWEGLATAMGVDSRQLWRWRKRGGEPGAGAMLALARISLRVPGGLALLLDEDVVVILGNREVET
;
A
#
# COMPACT_ATOMS: atom_id res chain seq x y z
N MET A 1 -24.81 20.63 17.68
CA MET A 1 -23.59 19.83 17.42
C MET A 1 -23.98 18.79 16.37
N SER A 2 -23.70 19.04 15.08
CA SER A 2 -24.03 18.10 14.01
C SER A 2 -22.77 17.37 13.55
N SER A 3 -22.73 16.07 13.88
CA SER A 3 -21.76 15.12 13.36
C SER A 3 -22.18 14.73 11.94
N SER A 4 -21.39 15.11 10.94
CA SER A 4 -21.59 14.68 9.56
C SER A 4 -20.64 13.51 9.29
N ARG A 5 -21.22 12.31 9.10
CA ARG A 5 -20.53 11.12 8.57
C ARG A 5 -19.77 11.48 7.28
N PRO A 6 -18.61 10.86 7.01
CA PRO A 6 -17.98 10.99 5.71
C PRO A 6 -18.92 10.40 4.64
N LYS A 7 -19.05 11.10 3.51
CA LYS A 7 -19.84 10.67 2.36
C LYS A 7 -19.20 9.41 1.79
N SER A 8 -19.95 8.31 1.79
CA SER A 8 -19.63 7.12 1.01
C SER A 8 -19.38 7.53 -0.44
N GLY A 9 -18.14 7.40 -0.90
CA GLY A 9 -17.73 7.77 -2.25
C GLY A 9 -18.58 7.09 -3.31
N THR A 10 -18.95 7.84 -4.33
CA THR A 10 -19.65 7.35 -5.52
C THR A 10 -18.89 6.15 -6.10
N PRO A 11 -19.57 5.05 -6.50
CA PRO A 11 -18.90 3.95 -7.20
C PRO A 11 -18.17 4.51 -8.42
N ILE A 12 -16.84 4.41 -8.43
CA ILE A 12 -16.05 4.82 -9.59
C ILE A 12 -16.27 3.75 -10.65
N ASP A 13 -16.87 4.14 -11.78
CA ASP A 13 -16.99 3.27 -12.95
C ASP A 13 -15.61 3.18 -13.61
N ILE A 14 -14.83 2.19 -13.20
CA ILE A 14 -13.45 1.98 -13.66
C ILE A 14 -13.52 1.17 -14.96
N PRO A 15 -13.09 1.73 -16.11
CA PRO A 15 -13.07 0.98 -17.35
C PRO A 15 -12.19 -0.26 -17.20
N PRO A 16 -12.57 -1.42 -17.78
CA PRO A 16 -11.72 -2.60 -17.77
C PRO A 16 -10.31 -2.28 -18.29
N GLY A 17 -9.28 -2.62 -17.51
CA GLY A 17 -7.88 -2.35 -17.86
C GLY A 17 -7.32 -1.03 -17.32
N VAL A 18 -8.14 -0.17 -16.69
CA VAL A 18 -7.65 0.96 -15.91
C VAL A 18 -7.32 0.48 -14.51
N ALA A 19 -6.03 0.36 -14.20
CA ALA A 19 -5.60 0.17 -12.83
C ALA A 19 -5.63 1.54 -12.13
N LEU A 20 -6.59 1.75 -11.23
CA LEU A 20 -6.51 2.90 -10.33
C LEU A 20 -5.36 2.66 -9.36
N VAL A 21 -4.29 3.40 -9.56
CA VAL A 21 -3.21 3.49 -8.59
C VAL A 21 -3.72 4.36 -7.44
N PRO A 22 -3.65 3.88 -6.19
CA PRO A 22 -4.03 4.70 -5.05
C PRO A 22 -3.22 6.01 -5.04
N GLU A 23 -3.86 7.14 -4.75
CA GLU A 23 -3.18 8.44 -4.69
C GLU A 23 -2.03 8.44 -3.67
N ASP A 24 -2.15 7.60 -2.64
CA ASP A 24 -1.21 7.35 -1.57
C ASP A 24 -0.24 6.17 -1.86
N PHE A 25 -0.14 5.69 -3.10
CA PHE A 25 0.72 4.56 -3.47
C PHE A 25 2.16 4.69 -2.97
N ARG A 26 2.71 5.91 -2.99
CA ARG A 26 4.04 6.20 -2.47
C ARG A 26 4.15 5.88 -0.98
N GLU A 27 3.13 6.26 -0.20
CA GLU A 27 3.08 6.05 1.24
C GLU A 27 2.93 4.57 1.56
N LYS A 28 2.04 3.88 0.84
CA LYS A 28 1.89 2.42 0.89
C LYS A 28 3.20 1.70 0.60
N LEU A 29 3.93 2.13 -0.43
CA LEU A 29 5.22 1.54 -0.79
C LEU A 29 6.27 1.72 0.33
N GLU A 30 6.31 2.89 0.99
CA GLU A 30 7.18 3.14 2.15
C GLU A 30 6.77 2.27 3.37
N VAL A 31 5.48 2.08 3.62
CA VAL A 31 4.97 1.20 4.69
C VAL A 31 5.39 -0.25 4.44
N ILE A 32 5.12 -0.78 3.24
CA ILE A 32 5.50 -2.16 2.91
C ILE A 32 7.02 -2.35 2.96
N LYS A 33 7.80 -1.36 2.51
CA LYS A 33 9.26 -1.39 2.67
C LYS A 33 9.68 -1.51 4.14
N ARG A 34 9.04 -0.78 5.05
CA ARG A 34 9.34 -0.87 6.49
C ARG A 34 8.99 -2.25 7.04
N LEU A 35 7.84 -2.81 6.67
CA LEU A 35 7.37 -4.11 7.16
C LEU A 35 8.22 -5.28 6.65
N THR A 36 8.67 -5.21 5.40
CA THR A 36 9.51 -6.26 4.81
C THR A 36 10.95 -6.23 5.32
N GLY A 37 11.41 -5.11 5.89
CA GLY A 37 12.79 -4.92 6.32
C GLY A 37 13.80 -4.90 5.17
N LEU A 38 13.35 -4.98 3.92
CA LEU A 38 14.23 -5.06 2.75
C LEU A 38 14.87 -3.69 2.45
N PRO A 39 16.12 -3.68 1.93
CA PRO A 39 16.63 -2.49 1.25
C PRO A 39 15.81 -2.22 -0.01
N TRP A 40 15.85 -0.98 -0.50
CA TRP A 40 15.09 -0.60 -1.71
C TRP A 40 15.42 -1.44 -2.94
N GLU A 41 16.69 -1.80 -3.10
CA GLU A 41 17.12 -2.69 -4.17
C GLU A 41 16.50 -4.08 -4.02
N GLY A 42 16.51 -4.65 -2.81
CA GLY A 42 15.88 -5.94 -2.53
C GLY A 42 14.37 -5.92 -2.78
N LEU A 43 13.70 -4.81 -2.47
CA LEU A 43 12.29 -4.63 -2.80
C LEU A 43 12.06 -4.54 -4.32
N ALA A 44 12.93 -3.84 -5.05
CA ALA A 44 12.87 -3.77 -6.52
C ALA A 44 13.00 -5.17 -7.14
N THR A 45 13.99 -5.94 -6.69
CA THR A 45 14.19 -7.34 -7.10
C THR A 45 12.97 -8.21 -6.77
N ALA A 46 12.43 -8.10 -5.55
CA ALA A 46 11.25 -8.86 -5.15
C ALA A 46 10.01 -8.53 -5.99
N MET A 47 9.90 -7.27 -6.41
CA MET A 47 8.82 -6.81 -7.29
C MET A 47 9.05 -7.14 -8.78
N GLY A 48 10.26 -7.57 -9.15
CA GLY A 48 10.63 -7.80 -10.55
C GLY A 48 10.72 -6.50 -11.36
N VAL A 49 11.08 -5.37 -10.72
CA VAL A 49 11.15 -4.05 -11.35
C VAL A 49 12.57 -3.48 -11.26
N ASP A 50 12.91 -2.57 -12.15
CA ASP A 50 14.21 -1.89 -12.12
C ASP A 50 14.30 -0.89 -10.95
N SER A 51 15.48 -0.78 -10.33
CA SER A 51 15.73 0.13 -9.20
C SER A 51 15.47 1.60 -9.56
N ARG A 52 15.71 2.04 -10.81
CA ARG A 52 15.37 3.40 -11.27
C ARG A 52 13.86 3.58 -11.43
N GLN A 53 13.14 2.52 -11.82
CA GLN A 53 11.68 2.55 -11.89
C GLN A 53 11.09 2.71 -10.50
N LEU A 54 11.54 1.90 -9.53
CA LEU A 54 11.14 2.04 -8.14
C LEU A 54 11.49 3.43 -7.56
N TRP A 55 12.68 3.95 -7.88
CA TRP A 55 13.08 5.31 -7.50
C TRP A 55 12.15 6.38 -8.08
N ARG A 56 11.73 6.25 -9.35
CA ARG A 56 10.80 7.18 -10.00
C ARG A 56 9.47 7.23 -9.25
N TRP A 57 8.86 6.09 -8.96
CA TRP A 57 7.63 6.03 -8.17
C TRP A 57 7.76 6.74 -6.81
N ARG A 58 8.88 6.51 -6.12
CA ARG A 58 9.16 7.10 -4.81
C ARG A 58 9.39 8.62 -4.84
N LYS A 59 10.08 9.14 -5.86
CA LYS A 59 10.56 10.54 -5.87
C LYS A 59 9.78 11.44 -6.81
N ARG A 60 9.41 10.94 -7.97
CA ARG A 60 8.72 11.69 -9.03
C ARG A 60 7.25 11.32 -9.19
N GLY A 61 6.83 10.22 -8.55
CA GLY A 61 5.50 9.65 -8.76
C GLY A 61 5.45 8.84 -10.05
N GLY A 62 4.23 8.58 -10.51
CA GLY A 62 3.94 7.73 -11.65
C GLY A 62 3.30 6.41 -11.24
N GLU A 63 2.58 5.84 -12.19
CA GLU A 63 1.71 4.70 -11.96
C GLU A 63 2.50 3.38 -12.08
N PRO A 64 2.46 2.50 -11.06
CA PRO A 64 2.88 1.11 -11.23
C PRO A 64 1.96 0.40 -12.23
N GLY A 65 2.55 -0.40 -13.11
CA GLY A 65 1.77 -1.31 -13.94
C GLY A 65 1.14 -2.43 -13.11
N ALA A 66 0.11 -3.09 -13.66
CA ALA A 66 -0.61 -4.18 -12.99
C ALA A 66 0.31 -5.29 -12.45
N GLY A 67 1.38 -5.64 -13.19
CA GLY A 67 2.36 -6.63 -12.73
C GLY A 67 3.11 -6.21 -11.46
N ALA A 68 3.47 -4.93 -11.34
CA ALA A 68 4.13 -4.39 -10.16
C ALA A 68 3.16 -4.31 -8.97
N MET A 69 1.89 -3.97 -9.22
CA MET A 69 0.85 -3.99 -8.18
C MET A 69 0.59 -5.41 -7.66
N LEU A 70 0.50 -6.40 -8.56
CA LEU A 70 0.37 -7.80 -8.18
C LEU A 70 1.59 -8.29 -7.39
N ALA A 71 2.80 -7.90 -7.80
CA ALA A 71 4.01 -8.25 -7.08
C ALA A 71 4.04 -7.62 -5.68
N LEU A 72 3.63 -6.35 -5.55
CA LEU A 72 3.50 -5.68 -4.26
C LEU A 72 2.48 -6.39 -3.36
N ALA A 73 1.29 -6.74 -3.88
CA ALA A 73 0.29 -7.50 -3.14
C ALA A 73 0.82 -8.85 -2.65
N ARG A 74 1.59 -9.57 -3.49
CA ARG A 74 2.23 -10.84 -3.11
C ARG A 74 3.30 -10.67 -2.02
N ILE A 75 4.05 -9.57 -2.06
CA ILE A 75 5.03 -9.24 -1.01
C ILE A 75 4.30 -8.90 0.29
N SER A 76 3.26 -8.08 0.21
CA SER A 76 2.43 -7.68 1.34
C SER A 76 1.76 -8.85 2.05
N LEU A 77 1.42 -9.93 1.34
CA LEU A 77 0.90 -11.17 1.92
C LEU A 77 1.91 -11.93 2.79
N ARG A 78 3.21 -11.64 2.67
CA ARG A 78 4.27 -12.32 3.44
C ARG A 78 4.58 -11.65 4.77
N VAL A 79 4.00 -10.49 5.02
CA VAL A 79 4.20 -9.74 6.27
C VAL A 79 2.84 -9.62 6.98
N PRO A 80 2.78 -9.87 8.30
CA PRO A 80 1.53 -9.73 9.06
C PRO A 80 0.90 -8.33 8.85
N GLY A 81 -0.37 -8.29 8.46
CA GLY A 81 -1.12 -7.05 8.22
C GLY A 81 -0.74 -6.29 6.93
N GLY A 82 0.23 -6.76 6.15
CA GLY A 82 0.73 -6.02 4.99
C GLY A 82 -0.31 -5.85 3.87
N LEU A 83 -1.09 -6.89 3.57
CA LEU A 83 -2.08 -6.79 2.49
C LEU A 83 -3.17 -5.78 2.84
N ALA A 84 -3.63 -5.79 4.08
CA ALA A 84 -4.75 -4.96 4.46
C ALA A 84 -4.34 -3.47 4.60
N LEU A 85 -3.08 -3.18 4.94
CA LEU A 85 -2.46 -1.85 4.78
C LEU A 85 -2.28 -1.41 3.32
N LEU A 86 -2.04 -2.35 2.40
CA LEU A 86 -1.95 -2.02 0.98
C LEU A 86 -3.32 -1.63 0.39
N LEU A 87 -4.39 -2.20 0.94
CA LEU A 87 -5.77 -2.03 0.44
C LEU A 87 -6.57 -0.95 1.17
N ASP A 88 -5.98 -0.24 2.14
CA ASP A 88 -6.68 0.67 3.05
C ASP A 88 -7.96 0.06 3.65
N GLU A 89 -7.96 -1.25 3.89
CA GLU A 89 -9.01 -1.81 4.71
C GLU A 89 -8.82 -1.27 6.13
N ASP A 90 -9.91 -0.97 6.85
CA ASP A 90 -9.85 -0.57 8.25
C ASP A 90 -9.27 -1.73 9.08
N VAL A 91 -7.94 -1.81 9.12
CA VAL A 91 -7.22 -2.83 9.88
C VAL A 91 -7.09 -2.34 11.31
N VAL A 92 -7.91 -2.91 12.18
CA VAL A 92 -7.61 -2.94 13.61
C VAL A 92 -6.36 -3.80 13.78
N VAL A 93 -5.18 -3.17 13.73
CA VAL A 93 -3.94 -3.84 14.12
C VAL A 93 -3.98 -3.98 15.64
N ILE A 94 -4.40 -5.14 16.13
CA ILE A 94 -4.19 -5.52 17.53
C ILE A 94 -2.69 -5.78 17.68
N LEU A 95 -1.91 -4.72 17.86
CA LEU A 95 -0.55 -4.83 18.38
C LEU A 95 -0.69 -5.26 19.84
N GLY A 96 -0.28 -6.49 20.13
CA GLY A 96 -0.41 -7.10 21.44
C GLY A 96 0.03 -6.18 22.59
N ASN A 97 -0.89 -6.06 23.55
CA ASN A 97 -0.74 -5.75 24.96
C ASN A 97 -0.04 -4.44 25.34
N ARG A 98 -0.86 -3.42 25.62
CA ARG A 98 -0.83 -2.64 26.88
C ARG A 98 -2.10 -1.80 26.99
N GLU A 99 -3.12 -2.34 27.64
CA GLU A 99 -3.98 -1.50 28.47
C GLU A 99 -3.18 -1.19 29.73
N VAL A 100 -2.79 0.06 29.89
CA VAL A 100 -2.46 0.62 31.19
C VAL A 100 -3.40 1.79 31.36
N GLU A 101 -4.50 1.55 32.07
CA GLU A 101 -5.22 2.62 32.75
C GLU A 101 -5.23 2.24 34.24
N THR A 102 -4.49 3.06 35.00
CA THR A 102 -4.52 3.17 36.46
C THR A 102 -5.81 3.77 36.95
#